data_AF-A0A449IR76-F1
#
_entry.id   AF-A0A449IR76-F1
#
_cell.length_a   1.000
_cell.length_b   1.000
_cell.length_c   1.000
_cell.angle_alpha   90.00
_cell.angle_beta   90.00
_cell.angle_gamma   90.00
#
_symmetry.space_group_name_H-M   'P 1'
#
loop_
_entity.id
_entity.type
_entity.pdbx_description
1 polymer ?
#
loop_
_entity_poly.entity_id
_entity_poly.type
_entity_poly.pdbx_seq_one_letter_code
_entity_poly.pdbx_strand_id
1 'polypeptide(L)'
;MPWHILSWPEGDLRTITPTGNMPLLKRPFVHGAWDCWQVCADWYKREWGLEFEAFRREDGWWESAGNTSLYEANYEEAGFVRGDQPRRGDLIVMAIGRTVHPNHAGIYLGDDPELPGEESGVFGPVPFLLHHLYGRPSEVIVYGGPWLDRTQLILRHTDAK
;
A
#
# COMPACT_ATOMS: atom_id res chain seq x y z
N MET A 1 10.88 -9.90 -10.79
CA MET A 1 11.28 -9.51 -12.16
C MET A 1 12.66 -8.85 -12.12
N PRO A 2 13.54 -9.10 -13.11
CA PRO A 2 14.84 -8.44 -13.18
C PRO A 2 14.70 -6.97 -13.58
N TRP A 3 15.51 -6.10 -12.97
CA TRP A 3 15.61 -4.68 -13.28
C TRP A 3 16.85 -4.44 -14.13
N HIS A 4 16.72 -3.63 -15.17
CA HIS A 4 17.81 -3.25 -16.05
C HIS A 4 18.15 -1.77 -15.81
N ILE A 5 19.37 -1.49 -15.35
CA ILE A 5 19.91 -0.14 -15.18
C ILE A 5 20.89 0.11 -16.32
N LEU A 6 20.62 1.12 -17.15
CA LEU A 6 21.48 1.51 -18.27
C LEU A 6 22.15 2.87 -17.97
N SER A 7 23.48 2.89 -17.94
CA SER A 7 24.26 4.14 -17.84
C SER A 7 24.63 4.67 -19.23
N TRP A 8 24.39 5.96 -19.48
CA TRP A 8 24.79 6.65 -20.71
C TRP A 8 25.72 7.83 -20.39
N PRO A 9 26.82 8.05 -21.15
CA PRO A 9 27.20 7.40 -22.41
C PRO A 9 27.99 6.10 -22.28
N GLU A 10 28.28 5.66 -21.05
CA GLU A 10 29.21 4.53 -20.80
C GLU A 10 28.71 3.18 -21.32
N GLY A 11 27.40 3.01 -21.57
CA GLY A 11 26.82 1.81 -22.14
C GLY A 11 26.77 0.60 -21.19
N ASP A 12 26.95 0.83 -19.88
CA ASP A 12 26.87 -0.23 -18.87
C ASP A 12 25.40 -0.62 -18.64
N LEU A 13 25.08 -1.90 -18.88
CA LEU A 13 23.77 -2.49 -18.60
C LEU A 13 23.90 -3.42 -17.40
N ARG A 14 23.39 -3.01 -16.25
CA ARG A 14 23.34 -3.86 -15.06
C ARG A 14 21.96 -4.48 -14.92
N THR A 15 21.94 -5.80 -14.82
CA THR A 15 20.72 -6.54 -14.50
C THR A 15 20.75 -6.91 -13.03
N ILE A 16 19.86 -6.30 -12.24
CA ILE A 16 19.69 -6.65 -10.83
C ILE A 16 18.44 -7.53 -10.75
N THR A 17 18.61 -8.76 -10.30
CA THR A 17 17.48 -9.57 -9.85
C THR A 17 17.37 -9.35 -8.34
N PRO A 18 16.34 -8.66 -7.83
CA PRO A 18 16.21 -8.46 -6.40
C PRO A 18 16.01 -9.82 -5.73
N THR A 19 17.04 -10.30 -5.04
CA THR A 19 16.99 -11.51 -4.21
C THR A 19 17.07 -11.07 -2.74
N GLY A 20 15.95 -11.19 -2.01
CA GLY A 20 15.79 -10.75 -0.62
C GLY A 20 14.39 -10.18 -0.36
N ASN A 21 14.05 -9.92 0.91
CA ASN A 21 12.83 -9.16 1.25
C ASN A 21 12.95 -7.76 0.64
N MET A 22 12.09 -7.44 -0.33
CA MET A 22 12.05 -6.09 -0.90
C MET A 22 11.65 -5.09 0.19
N PRO A 23 12.40 -4.00 0.40
CA PRO A 23 12.09 -3.00 1.42
C PRO A 23 10.70 -2.42 1.16
N LEU A 24 9.84 -2.29 2.16
CA LEU A 24 8.51 -1.68 2.02
C LEU A 24 8.59 -0.15 1.85
N LEU A 25 9.66 0.48 2.32
CA LEU A 25 9.86 1.92 2.28
C LEU A 25 10.72 2.38 1.11
N LYS A 26 10.54 3.66 0.73
CA LYS A 26 11.31 4.38 -0.29
C LYS A 26 11.27 3.71 -1.67
N ARG A 27 10.25 2.88 -1.94
CA ARG A 27 10.03 2.28 -3.28
C ARG A 27 9.62 3.38 -4.25
N PRO A 28 10.16 3.42 -5.48
CA PRO A 28 9.59 4.28 -6.50
C PRO A 28 8.21 3.76 -6.91
N PHE A 29 7.32 4.68 -7.26
CA PHE A 29 5.95 4.33 -7.66
C PHE A 29 5.91 3.79 -9.09
N VAL A 30 5.33 2.61 -9.26
CA VAL A 30 5.04 1.99 -10.57
C VAL A 30 3.64 1.40 -10.51
N HIS A 31 2.68 2.01 -11.19
CA HIS A 31 1.28 1.57 -11.17
C HIS A 31 1.14 0.09 -11.57
N GLY A 32 0.37 -0.68 -10.81
CA GLY A 32 0.15 -2.11 -11.05
C GLY A 32 1.30 -3.04 -10.63
N ALA A 33 2.47 -2.49 -10.27
CA ALA A 33 3.63 -3.28 -9.85
C ALA A 33 4.12 -2.88 -8.46
N TRP A 34 4.50 -1.61 -8.26
CA TRP A 34 4.87 -1.02 -6.99
C TRP A 34 3.93 0.15 -6.70
N ASP A 35 2.71 -0.18 -6.30
CA ASP A 35 1.63 0.77 -6.03
C ASP A 35 1.16 0.68 -4.56
N CYS A 36 0.07 1.39 -4.25
CA CYS A 36 -0.55 1.42 -2.92
C CYS A 36 -1.03 0.03 -2.46
N TRP A 37 -1.52 -0.81 -3.37
CA TRP A 37 -1.94 -2.16 -3.04
C TRP A 37 -0.73 -3.06 -2.80
N GLN A 38 0.28 -3.01 -3.67
CA GLN A 38 1.43 -3.91 -3.57
C GLN A 38 2.21 -3.69 -2.27
N VAL A 39 2.35 -2.46 -1.78
CA VAL A 39 3.00 -2.23 -0.47
C VAL A 39 2.21 -2.87 0.68
N CYS A 40 0.87 -2.89 0.60
CA CYS A 40 0.02 -3.54 1.59
C CYS A 40 0.14 -5.07 1.50
N ALA A 41 0.04 -5.63 0.29
CA ALA A 41 0.20 -7.06 0.05
C ALA A 41 1.57 -7.58 0.51
N ASP A 42 2.64 -6.82 0.25
CA ASP A 42 3.99 -7.17 0.69
C ASP A 42 4.15 -7.07 2.21
N TRP A 43 3.48 -6.12 2.86
CA TRP A 43 3.45 -6.05 4.32
C TRP A 43 2.80 -7.31 4.92
N TYR A 44 1.63 -7.70 4.40
CA TYR A 44 0.94 -8.92 4.83
C TYR A 44 1.76 -10.20 4.59
N LYS A 45 2.42 -10.28 3.44
CA LYS A 45 3.32 -11.40 3.14
C LYS A 45 4.48 -11.46 4.12
N ARG A 46 5.08 -10.30 4.44
CA ARG A 46 6.25 -10.24 5.33
C ARG A 46 5.89 -10.51 6.80
N GLU A 47 4.84 -9.87 7.30
CA GLU A 47 4.47 -9.95 8.72
C GLU A 47 3.65 -11.20 9.04
N TRP A 48 2.71 -11.56 8.17
CA TRP A 48 1.73 -12.62 8.45
C TRP A 48 1.87 -13.85 7.54
N GLY A 49 2.66 -13.77 6.47
CA GLY A 49 2.81 -14.86 5.51
C GLY A 49 1.61 -15.01 4.56
N LEU A 50 0.77 -13.98 4.46
CA LEU A 50 -0.42 -14.00 3.61
C LEU A 50 -0.09 -13.56 2.19
N GLU A 51 -0.67 -14.26 1.21
CA GLU A 51 -0.55 -13.92 -0.20
C GLU A 51 -1.94 -13.67 -0.77
N PHE A 52 -2.02 -12.76 -1.74
CA PHE A 52 -3.27 -12.38 -2.39
C PHE A 52 -3.18 -12.67 -3.88
N GLU A 53 -4.33 -12.96 -4.49
CA GLU A 53 -4.39 -13.08 -5.94
C GLU A 53 -4.06 -11.74 -6.63
N ALA A 54 -3.53 -11.84 -7.84
CA ALA A 54 -3.18 -10.68 -8.64
C ALA A 54 -4.44 -10.06 -9.26
N PHE A 55 -5.06 -9.12 -8.56
CA PHE A 55 -6.16 -8.34 -9.12
C PHE A 55 -5.66 -7.35 -10.17
N ARG A 56 -6.31 -7.29 -11.33
CA ARG A 56 -6.01 -6.27 -12.34
C ARG A 56 -6.55 -4.91 -11.86
N ARG A 57 -5.66 -3.93 -11.76
CA ARG A 57 -5.97 -2.56 -11.29
C ARG A 57 -5.81 -1.59 -12.46
N GLU A 58 -6.82 -1.51 -13.32
CA GLU A 58 -6.78 -0.60 -14.48
C GLU A 58 -6.68 0.85 -14.02
N ASP A 59 -5.67 1.58 -14.48
CA ASP A 59 -5.47 2.97 -14.05
C ASP A 59 -6.71 3.84 -14.32
N GLY A 60 -7.03 4.76 -13.39
CA GLY A 60 -8.19 5.64 -13.51
C GLY A 60 -9.56 4.99 -13.22
N TRP A 61 -9.63 3.78 -12.65
CA TRP A 61 -10.92 3.13 -12.32
C TRP A 61 -11.84 4.03 -11.47
N TRP A 62 -11.27 4.92 -10.66
CA TRP A 62 -11.98 5.79 -9.72
C TRP A 62 -12.63 7.04 -10.34
N GLU A 63 -12.44 7.30 -11.64
CA GLU A 63 -12.89 8.56 -12.26
C GLU A 63 -14.35 8.56 -12.70
N SER A 64 -14.94 7.38 -12.93
CA SER A 64 -16.29 7.23 -13.47
C SER A 64 -17.15 6.36 -12.56
N ALA A 65 -18.39 6.79 -12.33
CA ALA A 65 -19.39 6.00 -11.59
C ALA A 65 -19.82 4.71 -12.31
N GLY A 66 -19.51 4.59 -13.60
CA GLY A 66 -19.76 3.37 -14.37
C GLY A 66 -18.68 2.29 -14.16
N ASN A 67 -17.57 2.63 -13.50
CA ASN A 67 -16.50 1.68 -13.23
C ASN A 67 -16.77 0.89 -11.94
N THR A 68 -16.07 -0.22 -11.77
CA THR A 68 -16.14 -1.00 -10.52
C THR A 68 -15.27 -0.35 -9.46
N SER A 69 -15.82 -0.14 -8.26
CA SER A 69 -15.06 0.24 -7.07
C SER A 69 -14.24 -0.95 -6.58
N LEU A 70 -12.96 -0.99 -6.95
CA LEU A 70 -12.13 -2.19 -6.75
C LEU A 70 -12.02 -2.61 -5.28
N TYR A 71 -11.84 -1.68 -4.35
CA TYR A 71 -11.75 -2.05 -2.94
C TYR A 71 -13.08 -2.54 -2.39
N GLU A 72 -14.18 -1.86 -2.71
CA GLU A 72 -15.52 -2.23 -2.22
C GLU A 72 -16.02 -3.55 -2.81
N ALA A 73 -15.64 -3.86 -4.06
CA ALA A 73 -16.09 -5.07 -4.75
C ALA A 73 -15.30 -6.32 -4.35
N ASN A 74 -14.02 -6.20 -4.00
CA ASN A 74 -13.12 -7.36 -3.88
C ASN A 74 -12.66 -7.66 -2.44
N TYR A 75 -12.93 -6.80 -1.45
CA TYR A 75 -12.34 -6.99 -0.12
C TYR A 75 -12.77 -8.31 0.54
N GLU A 76 -14.03 -8.72 0.39
CA GLU A 76 -14.54 -9.96 1.01
C GLU A 76 -13.89 -11.20 0.39
N GLU A 77 -13.76 -11.22 -0.94
CA GLU A 77 -13.08 -12.29 -1.67
C GLU A 77 -11.59 -12.36 -1.32
N ALA A 78 -10.96 -11.21 -1.05
CA ALA A 78 -9.58 -11.12 -0.57
C ALA A 78 -9.42 -11.43 0.93
N GLY A 79 -10.44 -11.95 1.61
CA GLY A 79 -10.36 -12.39 3.00
C GLY A 79 -10.50 -11.28 4.04
N PHE A 80 -11.03 -10.12 3.66
CA PHE A 80 -11.25 -9.01 4.59
C PHE A 80 -12.70 -8.90 5.05
N VAL A 81 -12.86 -8.40 6.28
CA VAL A 81 -14.13 -7.98 6.85
C VAL A 81 -14.06 -6.52 7.29
N ARG A 82 -15.20 -5.83 7.38
CA ARG A 82 -15.23 -4.45 7.87
C ARG A 82 -14.90 -4.40 9.37
N GLY A 83 -13.95 -3.54 9.72
CA GLY A 83 -13.61 -3.17 11.09
C GLY A 83 -14.32 -1.89 11.53
N ASP A 84 -14.42 -1.72 12.85
CA ASP A 84 -14.99 -0.54 13.49
C ASP A 84 -13.90 0.49 13.87
N GLN A 85 -12.89 0.05 14.60
CA GLN A 85 -11.72 0.82 14.99
C GLN A 85 -10.47 0.18 14.40
N PRO A 86 -9.54 1.00 13.87
CA PRO A 86 -8.35 0.48 13.23
C PRO A 86 -7.40 -0.15 14.25
N ARG A 87 -6.86 -1.31 13.89
CA ARG A 87 -5.83 -2.05 14.62
C ARG A 87 -4.64 -2.27 13.70
N ARG A 88 -3.48 -2.53 14.29
CA ARG A 88 -2.25 -2.78 13.52
C ARG A 88 -2.51 -3.89 12.50
N GLY A 89 -2.16 -3.64 11.24
CA GLY A 89 -2.38 -4.56 10.13
C GLY A 89 -3.75 -4.43 9.46
N ASP A 90 -4.65 -3.57 9.95
CA ASP A 90 -5.87 -3.26 9.19
C ASP A 90 -5.52 -2.45 7.94
N LEU A 91 -6.20 -2.76 6.84
CA LEU A 91 -6.12 -2.03 5.58
C LEU A 91 -7.07 -0.83 5.67
N ILE A 92 -6.49 0.36 5.56
CA ILE A 92 -7.22 1.63 5.54
C ILE A 92 -7.41 2.06 4.09
N VAL A 93 -8.66 2.04 3.63
CA VAL A 93 -9.02 2.45 2.27
C VAL A 93 -9.51 3.89 2.29
N MET A 94 -8.96 4.70 1.39
CA MET A 94 -9.18 6.14 1.32
C MET A 94 -9.58 6.59 -0.09
N ALA A 95 -10.29 7.72 -0.14
CA ALA A 95 -10.54 8.49 -1.36
C ALA A 95 -9.60 9.71 -1.40
N ILE A 96 -8.55 9.63 -2.23
CA ILE A 96 -7.56 10.70 -2.38
C ILE A 96 -7.83 11.50 -3.65
N GLY A 97 -8.08 12.80 -3.46
CA GLY A 97 -8.40 13.72 -4.56
C GLY A 97 -9.90 13.77 -4.83
N ARG A 98 -10.28 14.26 -6.02
CA ARG A 98 -11.68 14.25 -6.48
C ARG A 98 -11.93 12.95 -7.23
N THR A 99 -12.48 11.97 -6.53
CA THR A 99 -12.70 10.62 -7.06
C THR A 99 -14.13 10.16 -6.75
N VAL A 100 -14.64 9.28 -7.60
CA VAL A 100 -15.97 8.66 -7.41
C VAL A 100 -15.87 7.42 -6.54
N HIS A 101 -14.77 6.68 -6.65
CA HIS A 101 -14.51 5.46 -5.87
C HIS A 101 -13.24 5.59 -5.04
N PRO A 102 -13.13 4.90 -3.88
CA PRO A 102 -11.90 4.83 -3.12
C PRO A 102 -10.75 4.29 -3.99
N ASN A 103 -9.61 4.96 -3.95
CA ASN A 103 -8.51 4.75 -4.89
C ASN A 103 -7.14 4.51 -4.22
N HIS A 104 -7.08 4.58 -2.89
CA HIS A 104 -5.83 4.46 -2.16
C HIS A 104 -5.98 3.55 -0.95
N ALA A 105 -4.93 2.80 -0.63
CA ALA A 105 -4.86 1.99 0.56
C ALA A 105 -3.53 2.17 1.30
N GLY A 106 -3.57 1.91 2.60
CA GLY A 106 -2.40 1.82 3.47
C GLY A 106 -2.62 0.85 4.61
N ILE A 107 -1.54 0.44 5.27
CA ILE A 107 -1.60 -0.41 6.46
C ILE A 107 -1.52 0.46 7.70
N TYR A 108 -2.54 0.34 8.57
CA TYR A 108 -2.50 0.96 9.88
C TYR A 108 -1.43 0.29 10.74
N LEU A 109 -0.50 1.08 11.27
CA LEU A 109 0.58 0.59 12.12
C LEU A 109 0.31 0.81 13.62
N GLY A 110 -0.65 1.67 13.95
CA GLY A 110 -0.96 2.03 15.33
C GLY A 110 0.10 2.94 15.92
N ASP A 111 0.44 2.72 17.18
CA ASP A 111 1.35 3.60 17.93
C ASP A 111 2.83 3.35 17.62
N ASP A 112 3.13 2.29 16.86
CA ASP A 112 4.47 1.86 16.52
C ASP A 112 4.72 1.92 15.01
N PRO A 113 5.57 2.84 14.52
CA PRO A 113 5.88 2.98 13.10
C PRO A 113 6.91 1.95 12.61
N GLU A 114 7.44 1.08 13.48
CA GLU A 114 8.52 0.17 13.13
C GLU A 114 8.08 -0.89 12.12
N LEU A 115 9.00 -1.17 11.21
CA LEU A 115 8.92 -2.21 10.19
C LEU A 115 10.20 -3.05 10.33
N PRO A 116 10.12 -4.37 10.54
CA PRO A 116 11.29 -5.22 10.72
C PRO A 116 12.37 -5.01 9.65
N GLY A 117 13.56 -4.57 10.08
CA GLY A 117 14.71 -4.33 9.21
C GLY A 117 14.68 -3.01 8.43
N GLU A 118 13.73 -2.11 8.72
CA GLU A 118 13.58 -0.83 8.03
C GLU A 118 13.31 0.32 9.02
N GLU A 119 14.14 1.36 8.95
CA GLU A 119 13.89 2.59 9.70
C GLU A 119 12.88 3.48 8.96
N SER A 120 11.73 3.71 9.60
CA SER A 120 10.67 4.57 9.07
C SER A 120 11.10 6.04 8.94
N GLY A 121 11.90 6.53 9.88
CA GLY A 121 12.33 7.93 9.96
C GLY A 121 11.20 8.91 10.25
N VAL A 122 10.00 8.43 10.55
CA VAL A 122 8.85 9.25 10.91
C VAL A 122 8.91 9.58 12.40
N PHE A 123 8.67 10.85 12.73
CA PHE A 123 8.55 11.33 14.10
C PHE A 123 7.28 12.17 14.19
N GLY A 124 6.50 11.99 15.25
CA GLY A 124 5.25 12.73 15.41
C GLY A 124 4.27 12.05 16.36
N PRO A 125 3.07 12.62 16.52
CA PRO A 125 2.02 12.00 17.30
C PRO A 125 1.50 10.73 16.61
N VAL A 126 1.09 9.76 17.42
CA VAL A 126 0.41 8.54 16.97
C VAL A 126 -1.02 8.85 16.49
N PRO A 127 -1.64 7.99 15.68
CA PRO A 127 -1.13 6.73 15.12
C PRO A 127 -0.38 6.89 13.79
N PHE A 128 0.22 5.80 13.30
CA PHE A 128 1.01 5.74 12.06
C PHE A 128 0.35 4.88 10.98
N LEU A 129 0.66 5.18 9.72
CA LEU A 129 0.18 4.47 8.53
C LEU A 129 1.32 4.29 7.52
N LEU A 130 1.53 3.05 7.07
CA LEU A 130 2.36 2.74 5.90
C LEU A 130 1.52 2.90 4.64
N HIS A 131 2.01 3.65 3.65
CA HIS A 131 1.34 3.74 2.36
C HIS A 131 2.31 4.04 1.22
N HIS A 132 1.81 3.92 -0.01
CA HIS A 132 2.56 4.28 -1.22
C HIS A 132 1.69 5.16 -2.11
N LEU A 133 1.80 6.47 -1.92
CA LEU A 133 0.98 7.44 -2.63
C LEU A 133 1.41 7.57 -4.10
N TYR A 134 0.43 7.74 -4.99
CA TYR A 134 0.66 7.93 -6.42
C TYR A 134 1.74 8.99 -6.71
N GLY A 135 2.79 8.58 -7.43
CA GLY A 135 3.90 9.45 -7.82
C GLY A 135 4.88 9.83 -6.71
N ARG A 136 4.77 9.24 -5.51
CA ARG A 136 5.71 9.45 -4.39
C ARG A 136 6.33 8.14 -3.92
N PRO A 137 7.49 8.17 -3.26
CA PRO A 137 8.03 6.98 -2.64
C PRO A 137 7.12 6.44 -1.53
N SER A 138 7.16 5.13 -1.29
CA SER A 138 6.48 4.55 -0.13
C SER A 138 7.07 5.05 1.19
N GLU A 139 6.21 5.34 2.16
CA GLU A 139 6.61 5.97 3.42
C GLU A 139 5.67 5.58 4.57
N VAL A 140 6.13 5.81 5.80
CA VAL A 140 5.28 5.82 6.99
C VAL A 140 4.98 7.27 7.34
N ILE A 141 3.71 7.56 7.60
CA ILE A 141 3.23 8.89 7.99
C ILE A 141 2.48 8.84 9.32
N VAL A 142 2.28 10.00 9.92
CA VAL A 142 1.26 10.18 10.96
C VAL A 142 -0.13 10.10 10.32
N TYR A 143 -0.95 9.19 10.83
CA TYR A 143 -2.32 8.98 10.41
C TYR A 143 -3.27 9.86 11.22
N GLY A 144 -3.66 10.97 10.61
CA GLY A 144 -4.60 11.93 11.18
C GLY A 144 -4.99 12.99 10.15
N GLY A 145 -5.80 13.95 10.60
CA GLY A 145 -6.25 15.08 9.79
C GLY A 145 -6.73 14.66 8.40
N PRO A 146 -6.13 15.18 7.30
CA PRO A 146 -6.50 14.84 5.94
C PRO A 146 -6.63 13.34 5.62
N TRP A 147 -5.80 12.48 6.21
CA TRP A 147 -5.82 11.04 5.96
C TRP A 147 -7.02 10.36 6.64
N LEU A 148 -7.30 10.77 7.88
CA LEU A 148 -8.47 10.30 8.62
C LEU A 148 -9.77 10.75 7.93
N ASP A 149 -9.85 12.03 7.54
CA ASP A 149 -11.04 12.60 6.88
C ASP A 149 -11.37 11.91 5.53
N ARG A 150 -10.37 11.32 4.88
CA ARG A 150 -10.50 10.63 3.59
C ARG A 150 -10.77 9.14 3.71
N THR A 151 -10.77 8.59 4.93
CA THR A 151 -10.97 7.17 5.16
C THR A 151 -12.41 6.78 4.87
N GLN A 152 -12.57 5.76 4.03
CA GLN A 152 -13.86 5.23 3.59
C GLN A 152 -14.12 3.87 4.20
N LEU A 153 -13.08 3.03 4.32
CA LEU A 153 -13.19 1.68 4.89
C LEU A 153 -12.01 1.39 5.81
N ILE A 154 -12.32 0.68 6.90
CA ILE A 154 -11.35 -0.02 7.73
C ILE A 154 -11.61 -1.50 7.48
N LEU A 155 -10.62 -2.21 6.97
CA LEU A 155 -10.74 -3.61 6.57
C LEU A 155 -9.75 -4.45 7.35
N ARG A 156 -10.24 -5.51 7.99
CA ARG A 156 -9.44 -6.45 8.78
C ARG A 156 -9.40 -7.79 8.08
N HIS A 157 -8.21 -8.34 7.87
CA HIS A 157 -8.07 -9.69 7.34
C HIS A 157 -8.57 -10.71 8.36
N THR A 158 -9.28 -11.75 7.93
CA THR A 158 -9.82 -12.78 8.85
C THR A 158 -8.71 -13.55 9.58
N ASP A 159 -7.55 -13.68 8.94
CA ASP A 159 -6.35 -14.30 9.51
C ASP A 159 -5.40 -13.29 10.21
N ALA A 160 -5.92 -12.17 10.70
CA ALA A 160 -5.13 -11.19 11.46
C ALA A 160 -4.48 -11.83 12.70
N LYS A 161 -3.22 -11.46 12.97
CA LYS A 161 -2.41 -11.98 14.10
C LYS A 161 -2.17 -10.93 15.16
#